data_AF-A0AAC9LJ26-F1
#
_entry.id   AF-A0AAC9LJ26-F1
#
_cell.length_a   1.000
_cell.length_b   1.000
_cell.length_c   1.000
_cell.angle_alpha   90.00
_cell.angle_beta   90.00
_cell.angle_gamma   90.00
#
_symmetry.space_group_name_H-M   'P 1'
#
loop_
_entity.id
_entity.type
_entity.pdbx_description
1 polymer ?
#
loop_
_entity_poly.entity_id
_entity_poly.type
_entity_poly.pdbx_seq_one_letter_code
_entity_poly.pdbx_strand_id
1 'polypeptide(L)'
;MKTSIKLLSLLFVLNISACKQTSKKELNINEETETAQSVENEYKIPKSWIETRVANANKRLNATEAGKVLWDAMEAHGGLDKWYGNGYFSLRFNYQPVNGKGIRDSYQTIDTWSNKARHNSITDPTSIFGWDGKESWIKAKDSTSFAYDTAFWALTPLYFSGHPFVLDGEGVNLELLPETVFQEEKQKVIKATYNAGTGSAPDDYYILFINAKTNQVDAIKYIVSYPKYFPEGGHAPEKTTVIQGRTEVDGIVFATGFKTYWSTEKQNELGEYITKIDVSDISFSPTVEEGFFSKPDGAVSLD
;
A
#
# COMPACT_ATOMS: atom_id res chain seq x y z
N MET A 1 -49.30 39.58 -7.37
CA MET A 1 -50.14 40.32 -6.40
C MET A 1 -49.52 40.17 -5.03
N LYS A 2 -49.06 41.28 -4.43
CA LYS A 2 -48.52 41.35 -3.06
C LYS A 2 -49.69 41.39 -2.08
N THR A 3 -49.64 40.61 -1.01
CA THR A 3 -50.45 40.89 0.20
C THR A 3 -49.66 40.49 1.44
N SER A 4 -49.45 41.51 2.28
CA SER A 4 -48.83 41.52 3.59
C SER A 4 -49.84 41.10 4.65
N ILE A 5 -49.41 40.37 5.69
CA ILE A 5 -50.12 40.27 6.97
C ILE A 5 -49.13 40.45 8.13
N LYS A 6 -49.58 41.21 9.12
CA LYS A 6 -48.85 41.94 10.17
C LYS A 6 -48.50 41.09 11.41
N LEU A 7 -47.47 41.55 12.11
CA LEU A 7 -47.12 41.30 13.51
C LEU A 7 -48.32 41.40 14.47
N LEU A 8 -48.33 40.55 15.51
CA LEU A 8 -48.76 40.96 16.84
C LEU A 8 -47.93 40.25 17.92
N SER A 9 -47.27 41.07 18.71
CA SER A 9 -46.46 40.78 19.89
C SER A 9 -47.33 40.58 21.13
N LEU A 10 -46.92 39.71 22.05
CA LEU A 10 -47.39 39.75 23.44
C LEU A 10 -46.22 39.49 24.39
N LEU A 11 -45.86 40.55 25.12
CA LEU A 11 -44.98 40.57 26.28
C LEU A 11 -45.72 39.99 27.49
N PHE A 12 -45.04 39.21 28.34
CA PHE A 12 -45.41 39.13 29.75
C PHE A 12 -44.17 39.14 30.66
N VAL A 13 -44.37 39.76 31.82
CA VAL A 13 -43.40 40.50 32.64
C VAL A 13 -42.75 39.62 33.72
N LEU A 14 -41.50 39.98 34.05
CA LEU A 14 -40.66 39.51 35.16
C LEU A 14 -41.36 39.44 36.53
N ASN A 15 -40.93 38.49 37.36
CA ASN A 15 -40.80 38.72 38.80
C ASN A 15 -39.48 38.14 39.33
N ILE A 16 -38.87 38.96 40.18
CA ILE A 16 -37.53 38.87 40.75
C ILE A 16 -37.68 38.26 42.15
N SER A 17 -36.78 37.37 42.56
CA SER A 17 -36.57 37.10 43.98
C SER A 17 -35.10 36.76 44.22
N ALA A 18 -34.41 37.71 44.84
CA ALA A 18 -33.04 37.59 45.32
C ALA A 18 -33.04 37.06 46.76
N CYS A 19 -32.13 36.13 47.07
CA CYS A 19 -31.68 35.87 48.43
C CYS A 19 -30.16 35.64 48.47
N LYS A 20 -29.46 36.68 48.96
CA LYS A 20 -28.27 36.74 49.83
C LYS A 20 -27.24 35.59 49.81
N GLN A 21 -26.14 35.88 49.13
CA GLN A 21 -24.73 35.89 49.60
C GLN A 21 -24.36 35.13 50.90
N THR A 22 -23.42 34.18 50.78
CA THR A 22 -22.40 33.88 51.83
C THR A 22 -21.05 33.60 51.17
N SER A 23 -19.98 34.02 51.84
CA SER A 23 -18.61 34.23 51.34
C SER A 23 -17.67 33.01 51.47
N LYS A 24 -16.77 32.89 50.49
CA LYS A 24 -15.39 32.34 50.46
C LYS A 24 -15.05 31.03 51.21
N LYS A 25 -14.47 30.10 50.44
CA LYS A 25 -13.18 29.47 50.80
C LYS A 25 -12.39 29.13 49.54
N GLU A 26 -11.25 29.81 49.35
CA GLU A 26 -10.18 29.37 48.44
C GLU A 26 -9.60 28.06 48.94
N LEU A 27 -9.41 27.11 48.04
CA LEU A 27 -8.40 26.06 48.15
C LEU A 27 -7.70 25.98 46.79
N ASN A 28 -6.45 26.46 46.78
CA ASN A 28 -5.45 26.11 45.78
C ASN A 28 -5.30 24.58 45.75
N ILE A 29 -5.50 23.98 44.58
CA ILE A 29 -4.87 22.71 44.23
C ILE A 29 -4.12 22.95 42.93
N ASN A 30 -2.84 22.67 43.01
CA ASN A 30 -1.82 22.90 42.01
C ASN A 30 -2.17 22.27 40.66
N GLU A 31 -1.68 22.95 39.61
CA GLU A 31 -1.27 22.33 38.36
C GLU A 31 -0.46 21.07 38.64
N GLU A 32 -0.94 19.95 38.12
CA GLU A 32 -0.18 18.86 37.49
C GLU A 32 -1.16 17.70 37.32
N THR A 33 -1.75 17.60 36.13
CA THR A 33 -2.26 16.32 35.65
C THR A 33 -2.04 16.28 34.15
N GLU A 34 -0.80 15.90 33.84
CA GLU A 34 -0.47 14.90 32.83
C GLU A 34 -1.52 14.68 31.75
N THR A 35 -1.20 15.22 30.59
CA THR A 35 -1.17 14.49 29.31
C THR A 35 -1.11 12.97 29.48
N ALA A 36 -2.27 12.35 29.66
CA ALA A 36 -2.42 10.90 29.65
C ALA A 36 -3.78 10.54 29.03
N GLN A 37 -4.02 11.00 27.80
CA GLN A 37 -5.17 10.60 26.98
C GLN A 37 -4.98 11.02 25.50
N SER A 38 -3.90 10.56 24.87
CA SER A 38 -3.76 10.59 23.39
C SER A 38 -2.80 9.54 22.83
N VAL A 39 -2.30 8.59 23.62
CA VAL A 39 -1.21 7.66 23.23
C VAL A 39 -1.72 6.33 22.66
N GLU A 40 -3.03 6.07 22.65
CA GLU A 40 -3.54 4.71 22.40
C GLU A 40 -3.56 4.26 20.93
N ASN A 41 -3.31 5.13 19.94
CA ASN A 41 -3.46 4.79 18.53
C ASN A 41 -2.33 5.30 17.64
N GLU A 42 -1.08 5.26 18.12
CA GLU A 42 0.08 5.56 17.28
C GLU A 42 0.73 4.29 16.75
N TYR A 43 1.23 4.36 15.52
CA TYR A 43 1.99 3.29 14.91
C TYR A 43 3.28 3.04 15.70
N LYS A 44 3.61 1.76 15.92
CA LYS A 44 4.65 1.34 16.87
C LYS A 44 6.06 1.81 16.51
N ILE A 45 6.29 2.27 15.28
CA ILE A 45 7.60 2.72 14.81
C ILE A 45 7.78 4.20 15.17
N PRO A 46 8.85 4.58 15.92
CA PRO A 46 9.09 5.96 16.29
C PRO A 46 9.25 6.86 15.06
N LYS A 47 8.65 8.06 15.09
CA LYS A 47 8.77 9.04 14.01
C LYS A 47 10.22 9.34 13.61
N SER A 48 11.13 9.44 14.58
CA SER A 48 12.56 9.70 14.32
C SER A 48 13.24 8.58 13.51
N TRP A 49 12.76 7.33 13.63
CA TRP A 49 13.27 6.20 12.85
C TRP A 49 12.79 6.29 11.40
N ILE A 50 11.53 6.70 11.21
CA ILE A 50 10.96 6.97 9.89
C ILE A 50 11.72 8.09 9.20
N GLU A 51 11.88 9.24 9.87
CA GLU A 51 12.64 10.39 9.35
C GLU A 51 14.06 9.99 8.94
N THR A 52 14.74 9.18 9.78
CA THR A 52 16.08 8.67 9.48
C THR A 52 16.10 7.76 8.25
N ARG A 53 15.14 6.84 8.14
CA ARG A 53 15.01 5.93 6.99
C ARG A 53 14.74 6.70 5.70
N VAL A 54 13.81 7.66 5.75
CA VAL A 54 13.45 8.51 4.61
C VAL A 54 14.64 9.36 4.17
N ALA A 55 15.38 9.96 5.11
CA ALA A 55 16.58 10.74 4.80
C ALA A 55 17.69 9.88 4.14
N ASN A 56 17.88 8.65 4.62
CA ASN A 56 18.83 7.72 4.01
C ASN A 56 18.41 7.30 2.60
N ALA A 57 17.12 6.99 2.40
CA ALA A 57 16.55 6.68 1.08
C ALA A 57 16.70 7.87 0.12
N ASN A 58 16.35 9.07 0.56
CA ASN A 58 16.52 10.31 -0.21
C ASN A 58 17.97 10.49 -0.67
N LYS A 59 18.92 10.42 0.27
CA LYS A 59 20.35 10.57 -0.03
C LYS A 59 20.84 9.52 -1.04
N ARG A 60 20.45 8.26 -0.86
CA ARG A 60 20.86 7.15 -1.73
C ARG A 60 20.26 7.28 -3.13
N LEU A 61 18.96 7.51 -3.23
CA LEU A 61 18.26 7.60 -4.52
C LEU A 61 18.68 8.84 -5.31
N ASN A 62 18.88 9.98 -4.66
CA ASN A 62 19.32 11.21 -5.35
C ASN A 62 20.78 11.18 -5.82
N ALA A 63 21.53 10.11 -5.54
CA ALA A 63 22.91 9.95 -6.01
C ALA A 63 23.01 9.54 -7.50
N THR A 64 21.93 9.09 -8.13
CA THR A 64 21.90 8.68 -9.55
C THR A 64 20.69 9.28 -10.27
N GLU A 65 20.75 9.43 -11.60
CA GLU A 65 19.62 9.95 -12.38
C GLU A 65 18.40 9.01 -12.33
N ALA A 66 18.62 7.69 -12.37
CA ALA A 66 17.54 6.71 -12.22
C ALA A 66 16.87 6.82 -10.85
N GLY A 67 17.66 6.99 -9.79
CA GLY A 67 17.15 7.13 -8.43
C GLY A 67 16.42 8.45 -8.20
N LYS A 68 16.84 9.56 -8.82
CA LYS A 68 16.09 10.82 -8.83
C LYS A 68 14.70 10.65 -9.46
N VAL A 69 14.62 9.94 -10.60
CA VAL A 69 13.33 9.65 -11.25
C VAL A 69 12.42 8.83 -10.33
N LEU A 70 12.97 7.82 -9.64
CA LEU A 70 12.19 7.04 -8.67
C LEU A 70 11.75 7.88 -7.46
N TRP A 71 12.65 8.72 -6.93
CA TRP A 71 12.35 9.61 -5.81
C TRP A 71 11.22 10.58 -6.15
N ASP A 72 11.29 11.25 -7.30
CA ASP A 72 10.23 12.14 -7.79
C ASP A 72 8.89 11.40 -7.93
N ALA A 73 8.93 10.13 -8.35
CA ALA A 73 7.74 9.31 -8.41
C ALA A 73 7.20 9.01 -7.00
N MET A 74 8.03 8.66 -6.03
CA MET A 74 7.60 8.45 -4.64
C MET A 74 6.94 9.70 -4.05
N GLU A 75 7.54 10.88 -4.28
CA GLU A 75 6.97 12.16 -3.83
C GLU A 75 5.61 12.44 -4.49
N ALA A 76 5.48 12.17 -5.79
CA ALA A 76 4.22 12.35 -6.50
C ALA A 76 3.11 11.37 -6.09
N HIS A 77 3.44 10.26 -5.42
CA HIS A 77 2.46 9.35 -4.83
C HIS A 77 2.19 9.64 -3.34
N GLY A 78 2.82 10.64 -2.74
CA GLY A 78 2.56 11.04 -1.36
C GLY A 78 3.78 11.04 -0.43
N GLY A 79 4.90 10.46 -0.87
CA GLY A 79 6.18 10.45 -0.17
C GLY A 79 6.38 9.28 0.80
N LEU A 80 7.64 8.89 1.02
CA LEU A 80 7.99 7.77 1.90
C LEU A 80 7.68 8.03 3.39
N ASP A 81 7.64 9.30 3.82
CA ASP A 81 7.28 9.67 5.18
C ASP A 81 5.87 9.20 5.53
N LYS A 82 4.89 9.46 4.65
CA LYS A 82 3.52 8.96 4.83
C LYS A 82 3.43 7.45 4.66
N TRP A 83 4.15 6.88 3.68
CA TRP A 83 4.13 5.43 3.44
C TRP A 83 4.52 4.64 4.69
N TYR A 84 5.61 5.04 5.34
CA TYR A 84 6.08 4.42 6.58
C TYR A 84 5.33 4.92 7.83
N GLY A 85 4.82 6.15 7.82
CA GLY A 85 4.15 6.79 8.95
C GLY A 85 2.68 6.41 9.14
N ASN A 86 1.96 6.09 8.07
CA ASN A 86 0.55 5.71 8.13
C ASN A 86 0.35 4.30 8.72
N GLY A 87 1.41 3.49 8.82
CA GLY A 87 1.41 2.21 9.51
C GLY A 87 0.97 1.04 8.62
N TYR A 88 -0.02 0.27 9.08
CA TYR A 88 -0.44 -0.96 8.42
C TYR A 88 -1.34 -0.65 7.22
N PHE A 89 -0.90 -1.03 6.02
CA PHE A 89 -1.64 -0.85 4.78
C PHE A 89 -2.54 -2.05 4.51
N SER A 90 -3.83 -1.83 4.29
CA SER A 90 -4.80 -2.88 3.94
C SER A 90 -5.49 -2.58 2.62
N LEU A 91 -5.80 -3.64 1.87
CA LEU A 91 -6.55 -3.59 0.61
C LEU A 91 -7.25 -4.93 0.37
N ARG A 92 -8.34 -4.92 -0.40
CA ARG A 92 -8.78 -6.09 -1.16
C ARG A 92 -8.08 -6.09 -2.51
N PHE A 93 -7.54 -7.24 -2.89
CA PHE A 93 -6.90 -7.43 -4.19
C PHE A 93 -7.53 -8.60 -4.92
N ASN A 94 -8.24 -8.29 -6.01
CA ASN A 94 -9.01 -9.25 -6.79
C ASN A 94 -8.39 -9.46 -8.18
N TYR A 95 -7.52 -10.46 -8.28
CA TYR A 95 -6.80 -10.87 -9.47
C TYR A 95 -7.63 -11.86 -10.31
N GLN A 96 -8.00 -11.46 -11.52
CA GLN A 96 -8.95 -12.15 -12.38
C GLN A 96 -8.36 -12.39 -13.78
N PRO A 97 -7.70 -13.54 -14.01
CA PRO A 97 -7.29 -13.97 -15.34
C PRO A 97 -8.49 -14.08 -16.28
N VAL A 98 -8.34 -13.63 -17.53
CA VAL A 98 -9.44 -13.61 -18.52
C VAL A 98 -9.96 -15.00 -18.86
N ASN A 99 -9.14 -16.04 -18.68
CA ASN A 99 -9.52 -17.43 -18.87
C ASN A 99 -10.35 -18.03 -17.70
N GLY A 100 -10.59 -17.25 -16.65
CA GLY A 100 -11.36 -17.64 -15.47
C GLY A 100 -10.65 -18.60 -14.51
N LYS A 101 -9.39 -18.99 -14.77
CA LYS A 101 -8.62 -19.92 -13.95
C LYS A 101 -7.59 -19.18 -13.10
N GLY A 102 -7.39 -19.65 -11.86
CA GLY A 102 -6.41 -19.06 -10.96
C GLY A 102 -6.80 -17.67 -10.47
N ILE A 103 -8.11 -17.43 -10.29
CA ILE A 103 -8.63 -16.25 -9.61
C ILE A 103 -8.08 -16.21 -8.19
N ARG A 104 -7.63 -15.04 -7.75
CA ARG A 104 -7.09 -14.82 -6.40
C ARG A 104 -7.76 -13.58 -5.83
N ASP A 105 -8.54 -13.75 -4.78
CA ASP A 105 -9.28 -12.67 -4.16
C ASP A 105 -9.13 -12.77 -2.64
N SER A 106 -8.45 -11.78 -2.07
CA SER A 106 -8.13 -11.74 -0.63
C SER A 106 -8.04 -10.31 -0.14
N TYR A 107 -8.37 -10.11 1.13
CA TYR A 107 -7.89 -8.94 1.86
C TYR A 107 -6.44 -9.17 2.25
N GLN A 108 -5.55 -8.27 1.89
CA GLN A 108 -4.17 -8.23 2.35
C GLN A 108 -4.01 -7.09 3.35
N THR A 109 -3.29 -7.33 4.43
CA THR A 109 -2.76 -6.30 5.32
C THR A 109 -1.24 -6.44 5.35
N ILE A 110 -0.52 -5.32 5.27
CA ILE A 110 0.93 -5.24 5.22
C ILE A 110 1.43 -4.30 6.30
N ASP A 111 2.51 -4.67 6.98
CA ASP A 111 3.33 -3.75 7.75
C ASP A 111 4.31 -3.03 6.80
N THR A 112 4.06 -1.74 6.48
CA THR A 112 4.88 -1.01 5.49
C THR A 112 6.33 -0.83 5.92
N TRP A 113 6.64 -0.93 7.21
CA TRP A 113 8.01 -0.86 7.72
C TRP A 113 8.81 -2.13 7.45
N SER A 114 8.19 -3.30 7.64
CA SER A 114 8.87 -4.60 7.64
C SER A 114 8.45 -5.55 6.50
N ASN A 115 7.51 -5.13 5.66
CA ASN A 115 6.89 -5.91 4.59
C ASN A 115 6.26 -7.23 5.06
N LYS A 116 5.98 -7.40 6.36
CA LYS A 116 5.18 -8.53 6.84
C LYS A 116 3.78 -8.42 6.27
N ALA A 117 3.20 -9.55 5.87
CA ALA A 117 1.91 -9.56 5.21
C ALA A 117 1.03 -10.69 5.74
N ARG A 118 -0.27 -10.43 5.81
CA ARG A 118 -1.29 -11.43 6.09
C ARG A 118 -2.45 -11.25 5.13
N HIS A 119 -2.98 -12.38 4.66
CA HIS A 119 -4.13 -12.46 3.80
C HIS A 119 -5.26 -13.19 4.48
N ASN A 120 -6.48 -12.72 4.23
CA ASN A 120 -7.73 -13.42 4.53
C ASN A 120 -8.49 -13.66 3.22
N SER A 121 -8.94 -14.90 3.02
CA SER A 121 -9.81 -15.21 1.88
C SER A 121 -11.12 -14.42 1.97
N ILE A 122 -11.62 -13.96 0.83
CA ILE A 122 -12.94 -13.32 0.75
C ILE A 122 -14.07 -14.32 0.99
N THR A 123 -13.89 -15.58 0.55
CA THR A 123 -14.95 -16.60 0.62
C THR A 123 -15.00 -17.30 1.98
N ASP A 124 -13.84 -17.48 2.61
CA ASP A 124 -13.72 -18.04 3.96
C ASP A 124 -12.65 -17.27 4.75
N PRO A 125 -13.03 -16.23 5.51
CA PRO A 125 -12.08 -15.39 6.25
C PRO A 125 -11.26 -16.13 7.32
N THR A 126 -11.63 -17.37 7.67
CA THR A 126 -10.84 -18.22 8.59
C THR A 126 -9.65 -18.89 7.88
N SER A 127 -9.71 -18.99 6.55
CA SER A 127 -8.59 -19.39 5.71
C SER A 127 -7.67 -18.19 5.48
N ILE A 128 -6.44 -18.31 5.97
CA ILE A 128 -5.45 -17.25 6.02
C ILE A 128 -4.06 -17.75 5.62
N PHE A 129 -3.24 -16.88 5.07
CA PHE A 129 -1.83 -17.13 4.81
C PHE A 129 -1.04 -15.82 4.96
N GLY A 130 0.28 -15.91 5.06
CA GLY A 130 1.09 -14.71 5.23
C GLY A 130 2.58 -14.95 5.15
N TRP A 131 3.31 -13.86 5.30
CA TRP A 131 4.76 -13.78 5.42
C TRP A 131 5.07 -13.06 6.73
N ASP A 132 5.78 -13.72 7.65
CA ASP A 132 6.05 -13.18 8.99
C ASP A 132 7.35 -12.37 9.07
N GLY A 133 8.05 -12.19 7.94
CA GLY A 133 9.37 -11.58 7.84
C GLY A 133 10.51 -12.60 7.71
N LYS A 134 10.23 -13.88 7.91
CA LYS A 134 11.20 -14.98 7.86
C LYS A 134 10.71 -16.19 7.06
N GLU A 135 9.47 -16.62 7.29
CA GLU A 135 8.86 -17.74 6.60
C GLU A 135 7.43 -17.41 6.13
N SER A 136 7.02 -18.06 5.04
CA SER A 136 5.62 -18.04 4.63
C SER A 136 4.84 -19.07 5.44
N TRP A 137 3.56 -18.82 5.68
CA TRP A 137 2.69 -19.74 6.43
C TRP A 137 1.27 -19.74 5.89
N ILE A 138 0.54 -20.84 6.14
CA ILE A 138 -0.86 -21.00 5.74
C ILE A 138 -1.66 -21.74 6.81
N LYS A 139 -2.89 -21.29 7.05
CA LYS A 139 -3.92 -21.99 7.81
C LYS A 139 -5.19 -21.99 6.98
N ALA A 140 -5.53 -23.15 6.46
CA ALA A 140 -6.69 -23.34 5.60
C ALA A 140 -7.34 -24.69 5.91
N LYS A 141 -8.63 -24.82 5.58
CA LYS A 141 -9.35 -26.08 5.81
C LYS A 141 -8.74 -27.24 5.01
N ASP A 142 -8.37 -26.97 3.77
CA ASP A 142 -7.74 -27.92 2.85
C ASP A 142 -7.01 -27.18 1.72
N SER A 143 -6.31 -27.93 0.86
CA SER A 143 -5.52 -27.38 -0.26
C SER A 143 -6.36 -26.69 -1.34
N THR A 144 -7.68 -26.84 -1.34
CA THR A 144 -8.57 -26.18 -2.31
C THR A 144 -8.98 -24.77 -1.87
N SER A 145 -8.75 -24.42 -0.60
CA SER A 145 -9.04 -23.09 -0.05
C SER A 145 -8.22 -21.99 -0.73
N PHE A 146 -7.00 -22.33 -1.16
CA PHE A 146 -6.14 -21.49 -1.99
C PHE A 146 -5.52 -22.33 -3.11
N ALA A 147 -6.14 -22.31 -4.29
CA ALA A 147 -5.69 -23.08 -5.46
C ALA A 147 -4.48 -22.43 -6.19
N TYR A 148 -3.57 -21.80 -5.45
CA TYR A 148 -2.38 -21.13 -5.95
C TYR A 148 -1.27 -21.16 -4.90
N ASP A 149 -0.02 -20.93 -5.33
CA ASP A 149 1.12 -20.88 -4.41
C ASP A 149 1.05 -19.65 -3.50
N THR A 150 0.69 -19.86 -2.24
CA THR A 150 0.53 -18.79 -1.24
C THR A 150 1.85 -18.24 -0.74
N ALA A 151 2.95 -19.01 -0.80
CA ALA A 151 4.27 -18.52 -0.42
C ALA A 151 4.77 -17.49 -1.45
N PHE A 152 4.65 -17.81 -2.74
CA PHE A 152 4.91 -16.84 -3.81
C PHE A 152 3.96 -15.64 -3.75
N TRP A 153 2.68 -15.88 -3.46
CA TRP A 153 1.65 -14.84 -3.51
C TRP A 153 1.67 -13.88 -2.32
N ALA A 154 2.27 -14.25 -1.18
CA ALA A 154 2.19 -13.50 0.09
C ALA A 154 2.57 -12.01 -0.03
N LEU A 155 3.53 -11.66 -0.90
CA LEU A 155 3.93 -10.27 -1.15
C LEU A 155 3.51 -9.77 -2.53
N THR A 156 2.99 -10.63 -3.40
CA THR A 156 2.72 -10.25 -4.79
C THR A 156 1.79 -9.02 -4.87
N PRO A 157 0.64 -8.93 -4.16
CA PRO A 157 -0.23 -7.75 -4.28
C PRO A 157 0.40 -6.44 -3.76
N LEU A 158 1.34 -6.51 -2.82
CA LEU A 158 2.16 -5.36 -2.39
C LEU A 158 3.06 -4.88 -3.54
N TYR A 159 3.67 -5.78 -4.30
CA TYR A 159 4.47 -5.43 -5.48
C TYR A 159 3.63 -4.96 -6.68
N PHE A 160 2.31 -4.96 -6.61
CA PHE A 160 1.47 -4.19 -7.55
C PHE A 160 1.10 -2.83 -6.94
N SER A 161 0.54 -2.85 -5.74
CA SER A 161 -0.16 -1.70 -5.15
C SER A 161 0.75 -0.74 -4.38
N GLY A 162 1.95 -1.20 -4.00
CA GLY A 162 2.94 -0.41 -3.27
C GLY A 162 3.97 0.30 -4.16
N HIS A 163 3.88 0.18 -5.48
CA HIS A 163 4.74 0.98 -6.37
C HIS A 163 4.38 2.48 -6.25
N PRO A 164 5.37 3.39 -6.24
CA PRO A 164 6.81 3.13 -6.42
C PRO A 164 7.59 2.83 -5.12
N PHE A 165 6.94 2.85 -3.95
CA PHE A 165 7.60 2.78 -2.63
C PHE A 165 8.39 1.50 -2.38
N VAL A 166 8.01 0.37 -3.00
CA VAL A 166 8.68 -0.93 -2.82
C VAL A 166 10.08 -1.05 -3.44
N LEU A 167 10.58 0.00 -4.11
CA LEU A 167 11.87 0.00 -4.83
C LEU A 167 12.96 0.82 -4.12
N ASP A 168 12.77 1.20 -2.85
CA ASP A 168 13.79 1.89 -2.04
C ASP A 168 14.65 0.93 -1.16
N GLY A 169 14.45 -0.38 -1.30
CA GLY A 169 15.13 -1.38 -0.49
C GLY A 169 16.63 -1.53 -0.76
N GLU A 170 17.35 -2.09 0.21
CA GLU A 170 18.69 -2.60 -0.01
C GLU A 170 18.67 -3.75 -1.03
N GLY A 171 19.71 -3.86 -1.85
CA GLY A 171 19.78 -4.86 -2.91
C GLY A 171 19.07 -4.48 -4.21
N VAL A 172 18.32 -3.37 -4.25
CA VAL A 172 17.72 -2.84 -5.48
C VAL A 172 18.73 -2.04 -6.29
N ASN A 173 18.88 -2.40 -7.56
CA ASN A 173 19.69 -1.69 -8.54
C ASN A 173 18.79 -0.96 -9.53
N LEU A 174 19.09 0.30 -9.83
CA LEU A 174 18.30 1.13 -10.73
C LEU A 174 19.10 1.53 -11.97
N GLU A 175 18.51 1.32 -13.13
CA GLU A 175 19.02 1.75 -14.43
C GLU A 175 18.03 2.73 -15.06
N LEU A 176 18.54 3.87 -15.55
CA LEU A 176 17.75 4.81 -16.32
C LEU A 176 17.73 4.34 -17.77
N LEU A 177 16.54 4.08 -18.31
CA LEU A 177 16.35 3.73 -19.71
C LEU A 177 15.97 4.98 -20.53
N PRO A 178 16.13 4.95 -21.86
CA PRO A 178 15.69 6.04 -22.71
C PRO A 178 14.21 6.37 -22.47
N GLU A 179 13.90 7.67 -22.37
CA GLU A 179 12.52 8.15 -22.35
C GLU A 179 11.76 7.65 -23.58
N THR A 180 10.45 7.47 -23.42
CA THR A 180 9.64 6.92 -24.49
C THR A 180 8.23 7.47 -24.52
N VAL A 181 7.46 7.10 -25.53
CA VAL A 181 6.02 7.39 -25.60
C VAL A 181 5.26 6.09 -25.38
N PHE A 182 4.38 6.09 -24.39
CA PHE A 182 3.48 4.98 -24.09
C PHE A 182 2.06 5.54 -23.93
N GLN A 183 1.11 4.97 -24.67
CA GLN A 183 -0.28 5.45 -24.70
C GLN A 183 -0.39 6.97 -24.90
N GLU A 184 0.30 7.49 -25.91
CA GLU A 184 0.32 8.92 -26.30
C GLU A 184 0.95 9.88 -25.28
N GLU A 185 1.42 9.37 -24.14
CA GLU A 185 2.07 10.16 -23.10
C GLU A 185 3.58 9.91 -23.04
N LYS A 186 4.34 10.97 -22.75
CA LYS A 186 5.79 10.89 -22.56
C LYS A 186 6.11 10.26 -21.20
N GLN A 187 7.00 9.28 -21.19
CA GLN A 187 7.37 8.50 -20.01
C GLN A 187 8.87 8.60 -19.73
N LYS A 188 9.22 8.85 -18.46
CA LYS A 188 10.52 8.52 -17.89
C LYS A 188 10.51 7.04 -17.55
N VAL A 189 11.58 6.33 -17.90
CA VAL A 189 11.62 4.86 -17.78
C VAL A 189 12.79 4.45 -16.91
N ILE A 190 12.52 3.70 -15.84
CA ILE A 190 13.55 3.11 -14.99
C ILE A 190 13.37 1.60 -14.94
N LYS A 191 14.49 0.87 -14.89
CA LYS A 191 14.52 -0.56 -14.64
C LYS A 191 15.08 -0.83 -13.26
N ALA A 192 14.37 -1.64 -12.48
CA ALA A 192 14.80 -2.14 -11.20
C ALA A 192 15.15 -3.63 -11.31
N THR A 193 16.36 -3.99 -10.90
CA THR A 193 16.82 -5.38 -10.74
C THR A 193 17.30 -5.59 -9.32
N TYR A 194 17.61 -6.84 -8.95
CA TYR A 194 17.98 -7.19 -7.58
C TYR A 194 19.34 -7.87 -7.50
N ASN A 195 20.05 -7.65 -6.40
CA ASN A 195 21.27 -8.39 -6.08
C ASN A 195 20.92 -9.86 -5.78
N ALA A 196 21.85 -10.77 -6.08
CA ALA A 196 21.73 -12.16 -5.70
C ALA A 196 21.40 -12.30 -4.19
N GLY A 197 20.40 -13.13 -3.87
CA GLY A 197 19.91 -13.31 -2.49
C GLY A 197 18.90 -12.27 -2.00
N THR A 198 18.52 -11.29 -2.83
CA THR A 198 17.46 -10.33 -2.50
C THR A 198 16.09 -10.90 -2.85
N GLY A 199 15.27 -11.19 -1.84
CA GLY A 199 13.96 -11.80 -2.03
C GLY A 199 14.02 -13.26 -2.51
N SER A 200 12.85 -13.84 -2.80
CA SER A 200 12.73 -15.24 -3.23
C SER A 200 12.88 -15.44 -4.74
N ALA A 201 12.94 -14.37 -5.53
CA ALA A 201 13.10 -14.38 -6.98
C ALA A 201 14.04 -13.24 -7.43
N PRO A 202 15.35 -13.32 -7.11
CA PRO A 202 16.29 -12.23 -7.37
C PRO A 202 16.53 -11.94 -8.86
N ASP A 203 16.17 -12.87 -9.75
CA ASP A 203 16.27 -12.70 -11.19
C ASP A 203 15.05 -11.96 -11.79
N ASP A 204 14.07 -11.57 -10.95
CA ASP A 204 12.97 -10.71 -11.36
C ASP A 204 13.49 -9.31 -11.72
N TYR A 205 12.74 -8.62 -12.57
CA TYR A 205 12.92 -7.18 -12.73
C TYR A 205 11.59 -6.49 -12.99
N TYR A 206 11.59 -5.19 -12.71
CA TYR A 206 10.48 -4.29 -13.00
C TYR A 206 10.99 -3.14 -13.87
N ILE A 207 10.19 -2.72 -14.84
CA ILE A 207 10.41 -1.52 -15.64
C ILE A 207 9.19 -0.62 -15.42
N LEU A 208 9.42 0.54 -14.83
CA LEU A 208 8.37 1.50 -14.51
C LEU A 208 8.28 2.54 -15.62
N PHE A 209 7.08 2.75 -16.13
CA PHE A 209 6.72 3.85 -17.02
C PHE A 209 6.14 4.96 -16.14
N ILE A 210 6.92 6.02 -15.95
CA ILE A 210 6.60 7.15 -15.07
C ILE A 210 6.25 8.35 -15.93
N ASN A 211 5.03 8.86 -15.79
CA ASN A 211 4.54 9.97 -16.58
C ASN A 211 5.45 11.19 -16.43
N ALA A 212 5.97 11.73 -17.52
CA ALA A 212 6.96 12.81 -17.47
C ALA A 212 6.35 14.15 -16.98
N LYS A 213 5.03 14.30 -17.00
CA LYS A 213 4.33 15.51 -16.52
C LYS A 213 3.95 15.39 -15.05
N THR A 214 3.43 14.24 -14.63
CA THR A 214 2.84 14.06 -13.29
C THR A 214 3.74 13.31 -12.31
N ASN A 215 4.80 12.67 -12.80
CA ASN A 215 5.64 11.72 -12.07
C ASN A 215 4.87 10.52 -11.49
N GLN A 216 3.62 10.28 -11.91
CA GLN A 216 2.88 9.09 -11.51
C GLN A 216 3.29 7.87 -12.32
N VAL A 217 3.26 6.68 -11.73
CA VAL A 217 3.49 5.44 -12.47
C VAL A 217 2.24 5.19 -13.31
N ASP A 218 2.39 4.99 -14.62
CA ASP A 218 1.30 4.68 -15.56
C ASP A 218 1.26 3.19 -15.92
N ALA A 219 2.43 2.54 -15.99
CA ALA A 219 2.53 1.12 -16.27
C ALA A 219 3.79 0.50 -15.64
N ILE A 220 3.75 -0.82 -15.46
CA ILE A 220 4.82 -1.64 -14.91
C ILE A 220 5.00 -2.84 -15.84
N LYS A 221 6.18 -2.97 -16.44
CA LYS A 221 6.58 -4.16 -17.18
C LYS A 221 7.45 -5.04 -16.29
N TYR A 222 7.21 -6.35 -16.26
CA TYR A 222 7.89 -7.26 -15.34
C TYR A 222 7.96 -8.68 -15.89
N ILE A 223 8.86 -9.47 -15.29
CA ILE A 223 8.95 -10.93 -15.46
C ILE A 223 8.74 -11.62 -14.12
N VAL A 224 8.53 -12.94 -14.17
CA VAL A 224 8.54 -13.80 -12.98
C VAL A 224 9.55 -14.92 -13.21
N SER A 225 10.53 -15.03 -12.34
CA SER A 225 11.66 -15.96 -12.37
C SER A 225 11.68 -16.90 -11.15
N TYR A 226 10.59 -16.95 -10.38
CA TYR A 226 10.50 -17.71 -9.14
C TYR A 226 11.05 -19.14 -9.30
N PRO A 227 12.12 -19.54 -8.56
CA PRO A 227 12.86 -20.77 -8.83
C PRO A 227 12.02 -22.04 -8.80
N LYS A 228 10.97 -22.10 -7.98
CA LYS A 228 10.04 -23.24 -7.94
C LYS A 228 9.28 -23.45 -9.25
N TYR A 229 9.08 -22.39 -10.04
CA TYR A 229 8.49 -22.46 -11.37
C TYR A 229 9.54 -22.65 -12.47
N PHE A 230 10.79 -22.25 -12.22
CA PHE A 230 11.90 -22.27 -13.17
C PHE A 230 13.15 -22.91 -12.53
N PRO A 231 13.13 -24.23 -12.22
CA PRO A 231 14.21 -24.89 -11.47
C PRO A 231 15.55 -24.90 -12.23
N GLU A 232 15.51 -24.85 -13.56
CA GLU A 232 16.69 -24.78 -14.44
C GLU A 232 17.05 -23.33 -14.82
N GLY A 233 16.46 -22.35 -14.13
CA GLY A 233 16.56 -20.92 -14.46
C GLY A 233 15.62 -20.49 -15.59
N GLY A 234 15.66 -19.19 -15.91
CA GLY A 234 14.76 -18.55 -16.86
C GLY A 234 13.58 -17.85 -16.20
N HIS A 235 12.59 -17.45 -17.01
CA HIS A 235 11.46 -16.68 -16.52
C HIS A 235 10.21 -16.84 -17.41
N ALA A 236 9.06 -16.47 -16.87
CA ALA A 236 7.83 -16.32 -17.63
C ALA A 236 7.99 -15.22 -18.69
N PRO A 237 7.24 -15.28 -19.81
CA PRO A 237 7.21 -14.18 -20.77
C PRO A 237 6.89 -12.84 -20.09
N GLU A 238 7.53 -11.77 -20.55
CA GLU A 238 7.32 -10.43 -20.01
C GLU A 238 5.85 -10.04 -20.07
N LYS A 239 5.38 -9.38 -19.01
CA LYS A 239 4.03 -8.82 -18.93
C LYS A 239 4.11 -7.32 -18.74
N THR A 240 3.16 -6.61 -19.32
CA THR A 240 2.98 -5.17 -19.08
C THR A 240 1.64 -4.96 -18.39
N THR A 241 1.68 -4.38 -17.19
CA THR A 241 0.51 -4.03 -16.40
C THR A 241 0.30 -2.53 -16.43
N VAL A 242 -0.86 -2.12 -16.91
CA VAL A 242 -1.28 -0.71 -16.99
C VAL A 242 -2.16 -0.40 -15.80
N ILE A 243 -1.88 0.72 -15.12
CA ILE A 243 -2.67 1.20 -13.98
C ILE A 243 -4.04 1.67 -14.46
N GLN A 244 -5.09 1.36 -13.70
CA GLN A 244 -6.48 1.70 -14.01
C GLN A 244 -7.12 2.44 -12.83
N GLY A 245 -7.44 3.72 -13.04
CA GLY A 245 -8.00 4.58 -12.01
C GLY A 245 -7.01 4.83 -10.86
N ARG A 246 -7.28 5.88 -10.10
CA ARG A 246 -6.49 6.26 -8.93
C ARG A 246 -7.40 6.77 -7.84
N THR A 247 -7.01 6.58 -6.59
CA THR A 247 -7.64 7.16 -5.40
C THR A 247 -6.56 7.69 -4.47
N GLU A 248 -6.91 8.66 -3.64
CA GLU A 248 -6.04 9.13 -2.55
C GLU A 248 -6.58 8.61 -1.22
N VAL A 249 -5.70 8.02 -0.41
CA VAL A 249 -6.01 7.52 0.95
C VAL A 249 -4.87 7.94 1.86
N ASP A 250 -5.20 8.66 2.93
CA ASP A 250 -4.23 9.17 3.92
C ASP A 250 -3.04 9.91 3.28
N GLY A 251 -3.33 10.70 2.24
CA GLY A 251 -2.37 11.51 1.51
C GLY A 251 -1.43 10.73 0.58
N ILE A 252 -1.76 9.47 0.26
CA ILE A 252 -1.05 8.60 -0.69
C ILE A 252 -1.95 8.25 -1.87
N VAL A 253 -1.40 8.35 -3.08
CA VAL A 253 -2.11 8.00 -4.33
C VAL A 253 -1.91 6.52 -4.64
N PHE A 254 -3.02 5.77 -4.73
CA PHE A 254 -3.04 4.36 -5.08
C PHE A 254 -3.77 4.11 -6.40
N ALA A 255 -3.39 3.04 -7.09
CA ALA A 255 -4.18 2.49 -8.19
C ALA A 255 -5.44 1.79 -7.65
N THR A 256 -6.57 1.96 -8.32
CA THR A 256 -7.82 1.23 -8.00
C THR A 256 -8.00 -0.05 -8.82
N GLY A 257 -7.04 -0.34 -9.71
CA GLY A 257 -7.07 -1.51 -10.54
C GLY A 257 -5.94 -1.53 -11.54
N PHE A 258 -5.84 -2.65 -12.25
CA PHE A 258 -4.83 -2.87 -13.26
C PHE A 258 -5.35 -3.73 -14.40
N LYS A 259 -4.77 -3.54 -15.59
CA LYS A 259 -4.92 -4.45 -16.73
C LYS A 259 -3.56 -4.97 -17.15
N THR A 260 -3.40 -6.28 -17.15
CA THR A 260 -2.16 -6.94 -17.56
C THR A 260 -2.29 -7.51 -18.96
N TYR A 261 -1.24 -7.34 -19.74
CA TYR A 261 -1.08 -7.79 -21.11
C TYR A 261 0.21 -8.60 -21.25
N TRP A 262 0.25 -9.55 -22.17
CA TRP A 262 1.53 -10.05 -22.66
C TRP A 262 2.31 -8.91 -23.29
N SER A 263 3.62 -8.86 -23.06
CA SER A 263 4.48 -7.90 -23.78
C SER A 263 4.75 -8.40 -25.19
N THR A 264 5.03 -7.48 -26.11
CA THR A 264 5.40 -7.81 -27.49
C THR A 264 6.87 -7.47 -27.73
N GLU A 265 7.44 -8.00 -28.82
CA GLU A 265 8.80 -7.63 -29.27
C GLU A 265 8.88 -6.16 -29.70
N LYS A 266 7.73 -5.56 -30.07
CA LYS A 266 7.67 -4.16 -30.44
C LYS A 266 7.63 -3.30 -29.18
N GLN A 267 8.54 -2.34 -29.13
CA GLN A 267 8.66 -1.43 -28.01
C GLN A 267 7.33 -0.69 -27.77
N ASN A 268 6.86 -0.72 -26.52
CA ASN A 268 5.67 -0.02 -26.02
C ASN A 268 4.31 -0.45 -26.62
N GLU A 269 4.26 -1.51 -27.43
CA GLU A 269 2.99 -2.11 -27.85
C GLU A 269 2.51 -3.13 -26.81
N LEU A 270 1.23 -3.04 -26.45
CA LEU A 270 0.56 -4.04 -25.60
C LEU A 270 0.13 -5.23 -26.45
N GLY A 271 0.43 -6.44 -25.98
CA GLY A 271 -0.03 -7.67 -26.59
C GLY A 271 -1.44 -8.05 -26.15
N GLU A 272 -1.70 -9.36 -26.10
CA GLU A 272 -2.99 -9.89 -25.66
C GLU A 272 -3.28 -9.50 -24.20
N TYR A 273 -4.52 -9.09 -23.94
CA TYR A 273 -5.03 -8.81 -22.61
C TYR A 273 -5.28 -10.11 -21.83
N ILE A 274 -4.69 -10.25 -20.65
CA ILE A 274 -4.68 -11.53 -19.91
C ILE A 274 -5.24 -11.49 -18.50
N THR A 275 -5.23 -10.34 -17.83
CA THR A 275 -5.70 -10.26 -16.44
C THR A 275 -6.31 -8.90 -16.13
N LYS A 276 -7.49 -8.92 -15.52
CA LYS A 276 -8.05 -7.78 -14.78
C LYS A 276 -7.64 -7.87 -13.32
N ILE A 277 -7.29 -6.75 -12.70
CA ILE A 277 -7.10 -6.67 -11.25
C ILE A 277 -7.95 -5.51 -10.74
N ASP A 278 -8.82 -5.76 -9.78
CA ASP A 278 -9.55 -4.71 -9.05
C ASP A 278 -8.92 -4.55 -7.66
N VAL A 279 -8.70 -3.30 -7.25
CA VAL A 279 -8.20 -2.96 -5.90
C VAL A 279 -9.21 -2.07 -5.21
N SER A 280 -9.68 -2.50 -4.04
CA SER A 280 -10.71 -1.82 -3.26
C SER A 280 -10.35 -1.84 -1.78
N ASP A 281 -11.15 -1.14 -0.97
CA ASP A 281 -11.07 -1.19 0.49
C ASP A 281 -9.67 -0.81 1.00
N ILE A 282 -9.07 0.17 0.33
CA ILE A 282 -7.74 0.71 0.62
C ILE A 282 -7.83 1.53 1.90
N SER A 283 -7.02 1.20 2.89
CA SER A 283 -6.97 1.93 4.17
C SER A 283 -5.62 1.78 4.84
N PHE A 284 -5.28 2.74 5.69
CA PHE A 284 -4.24 2.57 6.70
C PHE A 284 -4.83 2.39 8.10
N SER A 285 -4.07 1.71 8.96
CA SER A 285 -4.32 1.63 10.39
C SER A 285 -3.01 1.78 11.15
N PRO A 286 -2.96 2.57 12.24
CA PRO A 286 -1.77 2.65 13.08
C PRO A 286 -1.56 1.38 13.92
N THR A 287 -2.57 0.54 14.06
CA THR A 287 -2.54 -0.63 14.95
C THR A 287 -3.08 -1.89 14.28
N VAL A 288 -2.52 -3.03 14.67
CA VAL A 288 -3.10 -4.37 14.48
C VAL A 288 -2.97 -5.14 15.80
N GLU A 289 -3.69 -6.25 15.91
CA GLU A 289 -3.59 -7.17 17.05
C GLU A 289 -2.13 -7.63 17.27
N GLU A 290 -1.79 -7.93 18.52
CA GLU A 290 -0.47 -8.50 18.81
C GLU A 290 -0.30 -9.85 18.09
N GLY A 291 0.88 -10.08 17.51
CA GLY A 291 1.16 -11.30 16.75
C GLY A 291 0.38 -11.41 15.43
N PHE A 292 -0.23 -10.32 14.93
CA PHE A 292 -1.10 -10.37 13.73
C PHE A 292 -0.47 -11.04 12.50
N PHE A 293 0.83 -10.86 12.28
CA PHE A 293 1.60 -11.45 11.17
C PHE A 293 2.30 -12.76 11.53
N SER A 294 2.33 -13.13 12.80
CA SER A 294 2.97 -14.35 13.26
C SER A 294 2.18 -15.56 12.80
N LYS A 295 2.90 -16.66 12.53
CA LYS A 295 2.28 -17.95 12.22
C LYS A 295 1.36 -18.38 13.38
N PRO A 296 0.03 -18.51 13.16
CA PRO A 296 -0.89 -18.87 14.23
C PRO A 296 -0.91 -20.38 14.50
N ASP A 297 -1.47 -20.77 15.65
CA ASP A 297 -1.65 -22.18 15.99
C ASP A 297 -2.46 -22.93 14.92
N GLY A 298 -1.94 -24.10 14.53
CA GLY A 298 -2.50 -24.95 13.48
C GLY A 298 -2.16 -24.49 12.05
N ALA A 299 -1.37 -23.45 11.87
CA ALA A 299 -0.80 -23.09 10.57
C ALA A 299 0.43 -23.95 10.25
N VAL A 300 0.69 -24.12 8.96
CA VAL A 300 1.84 -24.85 8.41
C VAL A 300 2.81 -23.84 7.81
N SER A 301 4.11 -24.02 8.07
CA SER A 301 5.18 -23.27 7.38
C SER A 301 5.29 -23.70 5.92
N LEU A 302 5.60 -22.75 5.05
CA LEU A 302 5.80 -22.97 3.63
C LEU A 302 7.24 -22.61 3.29
N ASP A 303 7.90 -23.53 2.57
CA ASP A 303 9.22 -23.34 1.97
C ASP A 303 9.14 -22.54 0.66
#